data_AF-A0A673W2I5-F1
#
_entry.id   AF-A0A673W2I5-F1
#
_cell.length_a   1.000
_cell.length_b   1.000
_cell.length_c   1.000
_cell.angle_alpha   90.00
_cell.angle_beta   90.00
_cell.angle_gamma   90.00
#
_symmetry.space_group_name_H-M   'P 1'
#
loop_
_entity.id
_entity.type
_entity.pdbx_description
1 polymer ?
#
loop_
_entity_poly.entity_id
_entity_poly.type
_entity_poly.pdbx_seq_one_letter_code
_entity_poly.pdbx_strand_id
1 'polypeptide(L)'
;MASYFDEHDCEPTNPEEQYRQNALLELARSLMQGLDIDSGAFDLSDWDQRLPPPAAKTAVQTLPVVVISPEQADKGLKCPVCLLEFEELETVREMPCKHLFHSGCILPWLGKTNSCPLCRLELPTDNPEYEEFKKDKDRRKQREHRLEDLHGAMYT
;
A
#
# COMPACT_ATOMS: atom_id res chain seq x y z
N MET A 1 -9.36 37.54 2.18
CA MET A 1 -9.49 36.20 2.78
C MET A 1 -8.21 35.97 3.54
N ALA A 2 -8.27 35.86 4.87
CA ALA A 2 -7.10 35.55 5.69
C ALA A 2 -6.66 34.11 5.35
N SER A 3 -5.35 33.83 5.41
CA SER A 3 -4.88 32.46 5.18
C SER A 3 -5.23 31.58 6.38
N TYR A 4 -5.36 30.27 6.16
CA TYR A 4 -5.57 29.27 7.22
C TYR A 4 -4.57 29.41 8.39
N PHE A 5 -3.36 29.92 8.10
CA PHE A 5 -2.33 30.14 9.11
C PHE A 5 -2.57 31.39 9.96
N ASP A 6 -3.27 32.40 9.42
CA ASP A 6 -3.66 33.62 10.14
C ASP A 6 -4.84 33.38 11.09
N GLU A 7 -5.67 32.34 10.83
CA GLU A 7 -6.80 31.98 11.71
C GLU A 7 -6.38 31.21 12.97
N HIS A 8 -5.14 30.72 13.01
CA HIS A 8 -4.64 29.82 14.05
C HIS A 8 -3.41 30.34 14.83
N ASP A 9 -3.07 31.64 14.71
CA ASP A 9 -1.94 32.30 15.40
C ASP A 9 -0.62 31.48 15.31
N CYS A 10 -0.36 30.88 14.15
CA CYS A 10 0.84 30.07 13.96
C CYS A 10 2.01 30.99 13.57
N GLU A 11 2.79 31.43 14.55
CA GLU A 11 4.03 32.17 14.30
C GLU A 11 5.19 31.21 13.96
N PRO A 12 6.10 31.58 13.03
CA PRO A 12 7.31 30.82 12.77
C PRO A 12 8.20 30.85 14.02
N THR A 13 8.42 29.69 14.63
CA THR A 13 9.26 29.55 15.83
C THR A 13 10.67 30.10 15.59
N ASN A 14 11.19 30.89 16.53
CA ASN A 14 12.55 31.45 16.49
C ASN A 14 13.60 30.34 16.23
N PRO A 15 14.60 30.56 15.34
CA PRO A 15 15.65 29.58 15.04
C PRO A 15 16.32 28.92 16.26
N GLU A 16 16.51 29.64 17.38
CA GLU A 16 17.09 29.07 18.61
C GLU A 16 16.13 28.14 19.35
N GLU A 17 14.83 28.42 19.32
CA GLU A 17 13.78 27.64 19.97
C GLU A 17 13.46 26.38 19.15
N GLN A 18 13.53 26.51 17.83
CA GLN A 18 13.48 25.41 16.87
C GLN A 18 14.67 24.45 17.04
N TYR A 19 15.88 24.98 17.27
CA TYR A 19 17.06 24.16 17.59
C TYR A 19 16.89 23.41 18.91
N ARG A 20 16.30 24.01 19.94
CA ARG A 20 16.04 23.34 21.24
C ARG A 20 14.97 22.26 21.14
N GLN A 21 13.88 22.51 20.42
CA GLN A 21 12.85 21.50 20.16
C GLN A 21 13.42 20.33 19.35
N ASN A 22 14.23 20.63 18.32
CA ASN A 22 14.92 19.61 17.54
C ASN A 22 15.97 18.88 18.39
N ALA A 23 16.68 19.54 19.29
CA ALA A 23 17.65 18.90 20.18
C ALA A 23 16.97 17.92 21.15
N LEU A 24 15.76 18.26 21.65
CA LEU A 24 14.98 17.40 22.53
C LEU A 24 14.40 16.21 21.75
N LEU A 25 13.96 16.42 20.51
CA LEU A 25 13.56 15.35 19.59
C LEU A 25 14.72 14.44 19.18
N GLU A 26 15.91 15.00 18.96
CA GLU A 26 17.13 14.25 18.67
C GLU A 26 17.62 13.49 19.91
N LEU A 27 17.50 14.07 21.10
CA LEU A 27 17.73 13.36 22.37
C LEU A 27 16.73 12.22 22.55
N ALA A 28 15.44 12.44 22.27
CA ALA A 28 14.42 11.40 22.31
C ALA A 28 14.71 10.31 21.27
N ARG A 29 15.10 10.67 20.05
CA ARG A 29 15.50 9.74 18.99
C ARG A 29 16.76 8.94 19.38
N SER A 30 17.74 9.59 20.02
CA SER A 30 18.98 8.98 20.47
C SER A 30 18.76 8.08 21.69
N LEU A 31 17.87 8.45 22.61
CA LEU A 31 17.42 7.61 23.73
C LEU A 31 16.60 6.41 23.24
N MET A 32 15.80 6.57 22.18
CA MET A 32 15.07 5.46 21.52
C MET A 32 16.00 4.55 20.70
N GLN A 33 17.15 5.06 20.24
CA GLN A 33 18.17 4.29 19.51
C GLN A 33 19.20 3.61 20.43
N GLY A 34 19.39 4.11 21.66
CA GLY A 34 20.38 3.64 22.62
C GLY A 34 19.85 2.64 23.67
N LEU A 35 18.56 2.31 23.62
CA LEU A 35 18.03 1.11 24.27
C LEU A 35 18.23 -0.03 23.28
N ASP A 36 19.11 -0.98 23.61
CA ASP A 36 19.12 -2.28 22.93
C ASP A 36 17.67 -2.80 22.87
N ILE A 37 17.15 -2.87 21.64
CA ILE A 37 15.89 -3.49 21.27
C ILE A 37 16.06 -4.99 21.54
N ASP A 38 15.96 -5.38 22.81
CA ASP A 38 15.88 -6.78 23.24
C ASP A 38 14.73 -6.98 24.22
N SER A 39 13.63 -6.26 24.00
CA SER A 39 12.40 -6.44 24.79
C SER A 39 11.16 -6.26 23.91
N GLY A 40 10.94 -7.26 23.03
CA GLY A 40 9.60 -7.79 22.78
C GLY A 40 8.70 -7.11 21.74
N ALA A 41 9.15 -6.86 20.50
CA ALA A 41 8.24 -6.46 19.41
C ALA A 41 8.72 -6.72 17.97
N PHE A 42 9.55 -7.73 17.72
CA PHE A 42 9.57 -8.34 16.39
C PHE A 42 9.09 -9.78 16.57
N ASP A 43 7.79 -9.90 16.78
CA ASP A 43 7.15 -11.16 16.46
C ASP A 43 7.31 -11.34 14.95
N LEU A 44 8.34 -12.09 14.56
CA LEU A 44 8.56 -12.52 13.19
C LEU A 44 7.38 -13.38 12.69
N SER A 45 6.38 -13.70 13.51
CA SER A 45 5.15 -14.35 13.09
C SER A 45 3.99 -13.38 12.82
N ASP A 46 4.09 -12.09 13.19
CA ASP A 46 3.03 -11.12 12.92
C ASP A 46 3.15 -10.54 11.50
N TRP A 47 2.60 -11.29 10.55
CA TRP A 47 2.52 -10.87 9.15
C TRP A 47 1.69 -9.60 8.94
N ASP A 48 0.90 -9.16 9.92
CA ASP A 48 0.14 -7.90 9.82
C ASP A 48 1.03 -6.65 9.87
N GLN A 49 2.23 -6.76 10.43
CA GLN A 49 3.21 -5.67 10.50
C GLN A 49 4.24 -5.72 9.37
N ARG A 50 4.24 -6.79 8.57
CA ARG A 50 5.18 -7.01 7.48
C ARG A 50 4.63 -6.50 6.16
N LEU A 51 5.53 -6.04 5.30
CA LEU A 51 5.20 -5.81 3.89
C LEU A 51 4.88 -7.15 3.21
N PRO A 52 3.81 -7.21 2.39
CA PRO A 52 3.50 -8.41 1.62
C PRO A 52 4.70 -8.83 0.76
N PRO A 53 4.98 -10.13 0.61
CA PRO A 53 6.03 -10.60 -0.27
C PRO A 53 5.75 -10.23 -1.73
N PRO A 54 6.76 -10.32 -2.61
CA PRO A 54 6.58 -10.09 -4.03
C PRO A 54 5.58 -11.08 -4.65
N ALA A 55 4.96 -10.66 -5.74
CA ALA A 55 4.08 -11.54 -6.52
C ALA A 55 4.87 -12.72 -7.09
N ALA A 56 4.18 -13.86 -7.25
CA ALA A 56 4.74 -15.04 -7.91
C ALA A 56 5.16 -14.69 -9.33
N LYS A 57 6.37 -15.11 -9.73
CA LYS A 57 6.92 -14.74 -11.05
C LYS A 57 6.01 -15.21 -12.20
N THR A 58 5.41 -16.39 -12.03
CA THR A 58 4.45 -16.97 -12.97
C THR A 58 3.21 -16.09 -13.10
N ALA A 59 2.64 -15.65 -11.98
CA ALA A 59 1.47 -14.79 -11.95
C ALA A 59 1.72 -13.46 -12.66
N VAL A 60 2.88 -12.84 -12.44
CA VAL A 60 3.28 -11.60 -13.11
C VAL A 60 3.44 -11.79 -14.61
N GLN A 61 4.06 -12.91 -15.04
CA GLN A 61 4.25 -13.22 -16.46
C GLN A 61 2.94 -13.50 -17.19
N THR A 62 1.96 -14.09 -16.52
CA THR A 62 0.63 -14.39 -17.09
C THR A 62 -0.30 -13.19 -17.17
N LEU A 63 0.09 -12.02 -16.65
CA LEU A 63 -0.75 -10.82 -16.72
C LEU A 63 -1.06 -10.48 -18.18
N PRO A 64 -2.34 -10.27 -18.54
CA PRO A 64 -2.74 -9.87 -19.88
C PRO A 64 -2.02 -8.58 -20.31
N VAL A 65 -1.46 -8.63 -21.52
CA VAL A 65 -0.94 -7.44 -22.20
C VAL A 65 -2.05 -6.96 -23.12
N VAL A 66 -2.48 -5.72 -22.92
CA VAL A 66 -3.54 -5.07 -23.70
C VAL A 66 -2.93 -3.92 -24.47
N VAL A 67 -3.41 -3.75 -25.70
CA VAL A 67 -3.05 -2.60 -26.54
C VAL A 67 -4.12 -1.54 -26.36
N ILE A 68 -3.70 -0.30 -26.08
CA ILE A 68 -4.61 0.82 -25.91
C ILE A 68 -5.24 1.17 -27.26
N SER A 69 -6.58 1.15 -27.30
CA SER A 69 -7.35 1.57 -28.46
C SER A 69 -7.38 3.11 -28.59
N PRO A 70 -7.59 3.66 -29.80
CA PRO A 70 -7.68 5.11 -30.00
C PRO A 70 -8.77 5.75 -29.11
N GLU A 71 -9.92 5.10 -28.94
CA GLU A 71 -10.99 5.60 -28.06
C GLU A 71 -10.56 5.67 -26.58
N GLN A 72 -9.65 4.81 -26.15
CA GLN A 72 -9.11 4.80 -24.79
C GLN A 72 -8.06 5.90 -24.60
N ALA A 73 -7.25 6.15 -25.63
CA ALA A 73 -6.31 7.28 -25.65
C ALA A 73 -7.07 8.61 -25.65
N ASP A 74 -8.13 8.75 -26.44
CA ASP A 74 -8.98 9.95 -26.51
C ASP A 74 -9.70 10.25 -25.18
N LYS A 75 -9.99 9.22 -24.38
CA LYS A 75 -10.55 9.37 -23.02
C LYS A 75 -9.52 9.85 -21.99
N GLY A 76 -8.25 9.99 -22.37
CA GLY A 76 -7.18 10.45 -21.49
C GLY A 76 -6.93 9.50 -20.32
N LEU A 77 -7.00 8.18 -20.56
CA LEU A 77 -6.64 7.19 -19.54
C LEU A 77 -5.16 7.36 -19.14
N LYS A 78 -4.89 7.29 -17.84
CA LYS A 78 -3.56 7.53 -17.26
C LYS A 78 -3.09 6.35 -16.45
N CYS A 79 -1.77 6.12 -16.48
CA CYS A 79 -1.14 5.18 -15.58
C CYS A 79 -1.12 5.76 -14.15
N PRO A 80 -1.73 5.11 -13.15
CA PRO A 80 -1.78 5.63 -11.78
C PRO A 80 -0.43 5.74 -11.08
N VAL A 81 0.60 5.09 -11.60
CA VAL A 81 1.94 5.03 -10.99
C VAL A 81 2.81 6.20 -11.45
N CYS A 82 2.87 6.47 -12.76
CA CYS A 82 3.66 7.59 -13.29
C CYS A 82 2.82 8.83 -13.62
N LEU A 83 1.49 8.74 -13.53
CA LEU A 83 0.52 9.80 -13.82
C LEU A 83 0.54 10.31 -15.27
N LEU A 84 1.20 9.58 -16.18
CA LEU A 84 1.24 9.87 -17.61
C LEU A 84 0.05 9.24 -18.34
N GLU A 85 -0.40 9.91 -19.39
CA GLU A 85 -1.43 9.41 -20.33
C GLU A 85 -0.89 8.26 -21.15
N PHE A 86 -1.76 7.31 -21.46
CA PHE A 86 -1.43 6.21 -22.37
C PHE A 86 -1.50 6.68 -23.82
N GLU A 87 -0.55 6.25 -24.63
CA GLU A 87 -0.51 6.54 -26.06
C GLU A 87 -1.34 5.52 -26.87
N GLU A 88 -1.78 5.92 -28.07
CA GLU A 88 -2.43 5.00 -29.00
C GLU A 88 -1.49 3.86 -29.37
N LEU A 89 -2.01 2.62 -29.44
CA LEU A 89 -1.23 1.40 -29.72
C LEU A 89 -0.17 1.07 -28.65
N GLU A 90 -0.16 1.77 -27.51
CA GLU A 90 0.75 1.46 -26.42
C GLU A 90 0.40 0.13 -25.75
N THR A 91 1.42 -0.64 -25.36
CA THR A 91 1.25 -1.92 -24.66
C THR A 91 1.26 -1.73 -23.15
N VAL A 92 0.11 -1.99 -22.53
CA VAL A 92 -0.09 -1.91 -21.08
C VAL A 92 -0.34 -3.28 -20.50
N ARG A 93 -0.12 -3.43 -19.19
CA ARG A 93 -0.50 -4.62 -18.45
C ARG A 93 -1.79 -4.39 -17.70
N GLU A 94 -2.69 -5.36 -17.81
CA GLU A 94 -3.96 -5.40 -17.10
C GLU A 94 -3.84 -6.31 -15.88
N MET A 95 -4.17 -5.78 -14.70
CA MET A 95 -4.29 -6.57 -13.47
C MET A 95 -5.61 -7.38 -13.47
N PRO A 96 -5.75 -8.46 -12.68
CA PRO A 96 -7.01 -9.21 -12.58
C PRO A 96 -8.21 -8.37 -12.11
N CYS A 97 -7.95 -7.27 -11.41
CA CYS A 97 -8.94 -6.25 -11.03
C CYS A 97 -9.30 -5.25 -12.15
N LYS A 98 -8.85 -5.46 -13.38
CA LYS A 98 -9.09 -4.60 -14.56
C LYS A 98 -8.37 -3.24 -14.57
N HIS A 99 -7.47 -3.00 -13.61
CA HIS A 99 -6.64 -1.79 -13.60
C HIS A 99 -5.45 -1.91 -14.58
N LEU A 100 -5.19 -0.83 -15.32
CA LEU A 100 -4.17 -0.75 -16.37
C LEU A 100 -2.93 0.01 -15.90
N PHE A 101 -1.76 -0.47 -16.30
CA PHE A 101 -0.47 0.14 -15.96
C PHE A 101 0.55 -0.06 -17.08
N HIS A 102 1.51 0.85 -17.24
CA HIS A 102 2.67 0.59 -18.09
C HIS A 102 3.44 -0.62 -17.58
N SER A 103 3.96 -1.44 -18.50
CA SER A 103 4.83 -2.57 -18.17
C SER A 103 6.03 -2.13 -17.31
N GLY A 104 6.64 -0.99 -17.64
CA GLY A 104 7.75 -0.42 -16.87
C GLY A 104 7.38 0.06 -15.47
N CYS A 105 6.10 0.36 -15.20
CA CYS A 105 5.62 0.81 -13.90
C CYS A 105 5.19 -0.35 -13.00
N ILE A 106 4.44 -1.31 -13.54
CA ILE A 106 3.84 -2.37 -12.71
C ILE A 106 4.83 -3.49 -12.37
N LEU A 107 5.78 -3.81 -13.25
CA LEU A 107 6.71 -4.91 -13.02
C LEU A 107 7.64 -4.66 -11.82
N PRO A 108 8.27 -3.47 -11.66
CA PRO A 108 9.07 -3.18 -10.47
C PRO A 108 8.25 -3.16 -9.18
N TRP A 109 6.98 -2.74 -9.27
CA TRP A 109 6.06 -2.74 -8.14
C TRP A 109 5.75 -4.18 -7.68
N LEU A 110 5.41 -5.05 -8.62
CA LEU A 110 5.10 -6.46 -8.35
C LEU A 110 6.33 -7.28 -7.90
N GLY A 111 7.53 -6.78 -8.21
CA GLY A 111 8.79 -7.32 -7.67
C GLY A 111 9.06 -6.95 -6.22
N LYS A 112 8.30 -6.02 -5.63
CA LYS A 112 8.43 -5.60 -4.22
C LYS A 112 7.24 -6.03 -3.36
N THR A 113 6.03 -5.98 -3.93
CA THR A 113 4.78 -6.33 -3.24
C THR A 113 3.89 -7.12 -4.19
N ASN A 114 2.93 -7.89 -3.69
CA ASN A 114 2.00 -8.65 -4.53
C ASN A 114 0.67 -7.93 -4.82
N SER A 115 0.53 -6.65 -4.47
CA SER A 115 -0.78 -5.97 -4.48
C SER A 115 -0.93 -4.94 -5.60
N CYS A 116 -2.16 -4.76 -6.08
CA CYS A 116 -2.49 -3.68 -7.02
C CYS A 116 -2.34 -2.29 -6.35
N PRO A 117 -1.63 -1.33 -6.98
CA PRO A 117 -1.45 0.02 -6.43
C PRO A 117 -2.77 0.78 -6.18
N LEU A 118 -3.84 0.46 -6.91
CA LEU A 118 -5.13 1.16 -6.81
C LEU A 118 -6.08 0.55 -5.80
N CYS A 119 -6.33 -0.75 -5.89
CA CYS A 119 -7.38 -1.43 -5.13
C CYS A 119 -6.85 -2.42 -4.09
N ARG A 120 -5.52 -2.59 -3.99
CA ARG A 120 -4.85 -3.53 -3.09
C ARG A 120 -5.24 -5.00 -3.30
N LEU A 121 -5.86 -5.35 -4.43
CA LEU A 121 -6.07 -6.75 -4.79
C LEU A 121 -4.71 -7.47 -4.87
N GLU A 122 -4.57 -8.53 -4.09
CA GLU A 122 -3.35 -9.32 -3.98
C GLU A 122 -3.28 -10.41 -5.06
N LEU A 123 -2.12 -10.54 -5.67
CA LEU A 123 -1.73 -11.67 -6.51
C LEU A 123 -1.16 -12.80 -5.64
N PRO A 124 -1.20 -14.06 -6.12
CA PRO A 124 -0.51 -15.15 -5.46
C PRO A 124 1.00 -14.90 -5.41
N THR A 125 1.64 -15.44 -4.38
CA THR A 125 3.08 -15.30 -4.09
C THR A 125 3.77 -16.67 -4.09
N ASP A 126 5.09 -16.66 -4.28
CA ASP A 126 5.91 -17.89 -4.21
C ASP A 126 6.27 -18.26 -2.75
N ASN A 127 5.77 -17.52 -1.75
CA ASN A 127 6.02 -17.78 -0.33
C ASN A 127 4.87 -18.60 0.29
N PRO A 128 5.07 -19.89 0.59
CA PRO A 128 4.01 -20.75 1.10
C PRO A 128 3.51 -20.34 2.49
N GLU A 129 4.39 -19.82 3.35
CA GLU A 129 4.03 -19.37 4.70
C GLU A 129 3.06 -18.18 4.64
N TYR A 130 3.32 -17.23 3.72
CA TYR A 130 2.44 -16.08 3.52
C TYR A 130 1.08 -16.47 2.92
N GLU A 131 1.07 -17.41 1.96
CA GLU A 131 -0.19 -17.92 1.40
C GLU A 131 -1.05 -18.66 2.43
N GLU A 132 -0.42 -19.40 3.36
CA GLU A 132 -1.13 -20.02 4.48
C GLU A 132 -1.66 -18.98 5.46
N PHE A 133 -0.84 -17.99 5.84
CA PHE A 133 -1.25 -16.87 6.66
C PHE A 133 -2.47 -16.14 6.07
N LYS A 134 -2.43 -15.83 4.77
CA LYS A 134 -3.55 -15.19 4.07
C LYS A 134 -4.84 -15.99 4.17
N LYS A 135 -4.77 -17.32 3.96
CA LYS A 135 -5.94 -18.22 4.11
C LYS A 135 -6.47 -18.26 5.55
N ASP A 136 -5.59 -18.27 6.55
CA ASP A 136 -6.00 -18.22 7.95
C ASP A 136 -6.68 -16.89 8.29
N LYS A 137 -6.11 -15.77 7.83
CA LYS A 137 -6.69 -14.44 7.99
C LYS A 137 -8.08 -14.34 7.36
N ASP A 138 -8.27 -14.85 6.14
CA ASP A 138 -9.57 -14.87 5.48
C ASP A 138 -10.59 -15.74 6.23
N ARG A 139 -10.15 -16.90 6.73
CA ARG A 139 -10.99 -17.77 7.56
C ARG A 139 -11.42 -17.09 8.86
N ARG A 140 -10.55 -16.30 9.51
CA ARG A 140 -10.89 -15.52 10.71
C ARG A 140 -11.94 -14.46 10.38
N LYS A 141 -11.73 -13.66 9.32
CA LYS A 141 -12.69 -12.65 8.85
C LYS A 141 -14.07 -13.25 8.52
N GLN A 142 -14.11 -14.41 7.88
CA GLN A 142 -15.37 -15.08 7.56
C GLN A 142 -16.12 -15.54 8.82
N ARG A 143 -15.40 -15.98 9.86
CA ARG A 143 -16.01 -16.33 11.15
C ARG A 143 -16.59 -15.10 11.84
N GLU A 144 -15.86 -13.99 11.81
CA GLU A 144 -16.32 -12.72 12.37
C GLU A 144 -17.58 -12.21 11.67
N HIS A 145 -17.56 -12.11 10.34
CA HIS A 145 -18.76 -11.74 9.56
C HIS A 145 -19.96 -12.63 9.87
N ARG A 146 -19.75 -13.96 9.99
CA ARG A 146 -20.83 -14.89 10.37
C ARG A 146 -21.38 -14.59 11.77
N LEU A 147 -20.52 -14.25 12.72
CA LEU A 147 -20.95 -13.89 14.09
C LEU A 147 -21.72 -12.58 14.08
N GLU A 148 -21.27 -11.59 13.31
CA GLU A 148 -21.95 -10.31 13.12
C GLU A 148 -23.34 -10.50 12.48
N ASP A 149 -23.45 -11.33 11.45
CA ASP A 149 -24.73 -11.66 10.81
C ASP A 149 -25.73 -12.27 11.82
N LEU A 150 -25.24 -13.19 12.68
CA LEU A 150 -26.05 -13.81 13.72
C LEU A 150 -26.47 -12.81 14.79
N HIS A 151 -25.59 -11.88 15.18
CA HIS A 151 -25.94 -10.80 16.09
C HIS A 151 -26.99 -9.87 15.47
N GLY A 152 -26.84 -9.48 14.21
CA GLY A 152 -27.80 -8.63 13.49
C GLY A 152 -29.19 -9.26 13.41
N ALA A 153 -29.26 -10.56 13.11
CA ALA A 153 -30.52 -11.30 13.03
C ALA A 153 -31.26 -11.45 14.38
N MET A 154 -30.56 -11.31 15.52
CA MET A 154 -31.22 -11.31 16.84
C MET A 154 -31.92 -9.98 17.17
N TYR A 155 -31.55 -8.87 16.51
CA TYR A 155 -32.07 -7.53 16.79
C TYR A 155 -33.02 -6.99 15.70
N THR A 156 -33.45 -7.84 14.77
CA THR A 156 -34.47 -7.56 13.72
C THR A 156 -35.73 -8.37 13.96
#